data_AF-A0A1L9P522-F1
#
_entry.id   AF-A0A1L9P522-F1
#
_cell.length_a   1.000
_cell.length_b   1.000
_cell.length_c   1.000
_cell.angle_alpha   90.00
_cell.angle_beta   90.00
_cell.angle_gamma   90.00
#
_symmetry.space_group_name_H-M   'P 1'
#
loop_
_entity.id
_entity.type
_entity.pdbx_description
1 polymer ?
#
loop_
_entity_poly.entity_id
_entity_poly.type
_entity_poly.pdbx_seq_one_letter_code
_entity_poly.pdbx_strand_id
1 'polypeptide(L)'
;MSAFNPLPAYAFGAVLLGIGAHSFLRPTKEYERFGIPRHPSPLIYVKAIRESTYGLAAIALQYQGHDDALTTVVAVTSLAGLADGFLIRAHGGPLKSKAFGHWAFFVITAGWAWWRASFS
;
A
#
# COMPACT_ATOMS: atom_id res chain seq x y z
N MET A 1 -5.66 1.92 -25.41
CA MET A 1 -6.66 1.16 -24.61
C MET A 1 -5.88 0.26 -23.68
N SER A 2 -6.27 0.16 -22.41
CA SER A 2 -5.54 -0.67 -21.44
C SER A 2 -5.65 -2.15 -21.80
N ALA A 3 -4.53 -2.89 -21.72
CA ALA A 3 -4.47 -4.32 -22.04
C ALA A 3 -5.05 -5.19 -20.92
N PHE A 4 -5.25 -4.62 -19.72
CA PHE A 4 -5.66 -5.33 -18.52
C PHE A 4 -7.05 -4.89 -18.06
N ASN A 5 -7.73 -5.77 -17.31
CA ASN A 5 -8.93 -5.37 -16.58
C ASN A 5 -8.57 -4.23 -15.61
N PRO A 6 -9.26 -3.08 -15.65
CA PRO A 6 -8.90 -1.92 -14.82
C PRO A 6 -9.35 -2.05 -13.36
N LEU A 7 -10.27 -2.97 -13.05
CA LEU A 7 -10.85 -3.10 -11.71
C LEU A 7 -9.81 -3.34 -10.60
N PRO A 8 -8.82 -4.24 -10.76
CA PRO A 8 -7.82 -4.47 -9.72
C PRO A 8 -6.96 -3.22 -9.44
N ALA A 9 -6.66 -2.41 -10.46
CA ALA A 9 -5.89 -1.19 -10.30
C ALA A 9 -6.66 -0.11 -9.53
N TYR A 10 -7.93 0.10 -9.87
CA TYR A 10 -8.79 1.01 -9.12
C TYR A 10 -9.04 0.52 -7.70
N ALA A 11 -9.22 -0.78 -7.49
CA ALA A 11 -9.36 -1.37 -6.16
C ALA A 11 -8.10 -1.16 -5.32
N PHE A 12 -6.91 -1.41 -5.88
CA PHE A 12 -5.63 -1.14 -5.23
C PHE A 12 -5.52 0.34 -4.82
N GLY A 13 -5.76 1.26 -5.75
CA GLY A 13 -5.69 2.69 -5.45
C GLY A 13 -6.73 3.15 -4.42
N ALA A 14 -7.95 2.64 -4.50
CA ALA A 14 -9.02 2.94 -3.55
C ALA A 14 -8.70 2.44 -2.12
N VAL A 15 -8.10 1.25 -2.00
CA VAL A 15 -7.65 0.72 -0.71
C VAL A 15 -6.60 1.64 -0.09
N LEU A 16 -5.60 2.08 -0.85
CA LEU A 16 -4.56 2.99 -0.36
C LEU A 16 -5.13 4.37 0.04
N LEU A 17 -6.05 4.92 -0.76
CA LEU A 17 -6.79 6.14 -0.41
C LEU A 17 -7.59 5.97 0.89
N GLY A 18 -8.30 4.84 1.05
CA GLY A 18 -9.05 4.52 2.26
C GLY A 18 -8.14 4.37 3.48
N ILE A 19 -6.96 3.77 3.32
CA ILE A 19 -5.93 3.68 4.36
C ILE A 19 -5.42 5.08 4.73
N GLY A 20 -5.13 5.94 3.76
CA GLY A 20 -4.71 7.32 3.99
C GLY A 20 -5.78 8.14 4.73
N ALA A 21 -7.02 8.10 4.25
CA ALA A 21 -8.16 8.75 4.89
C ALA A 21 -8.38 8.24 6.33
N HIS A 22 -8.31 6.93 6.55
CA HIS A 22 -8.38 6.36 7.91
C HIS A 22 -7.26 6.89 8.80
N SER A 23 -6.04 7.02 8.27
CA SER A 23 -4.88 7.53 9.01
C SER A 23 -5.05 9.01 9.38
N PHE A 24 -5.64 9.84 8.50
CA PHE A 24 -5.96 11.24 8.81
C PHE A 24 -7.07 11.38 9.85
N LEU A 25 -8.17 10.63 9.70
CA LEU A 25 -9.37 10.75 10.52
C LEU A 25 -9.23 10.06 11.88
N ARG A 26 -8.42 8.99 11.95
CA ARG A 26 -8.26 8.13 13.13
C ARG A 26 -6.79 7.79 13.40
N PRO A 27 -5.89 8.80 13.50
CA PRO A 27 -4.43 8.59 13.59
C PRO A 27 -4.03 7.73 14.77
N THR A 28 -4.72 7.86 15.91
CA THR A 28 -4.45 7.02 17.09
C THR A 28 -4.73 5.53 16.84
N LYS A 29 -5.82 5.21 16.13
CA LYS A 29 -6.19 3.82 15.84
C LYS A 29 -5.31 3.21 14.74
N GLU A 30 -4.65 4.06 13.96
CA GLU A 30 -3.77 3.64 12.88
C GLU A 30 -2.51 2.93 13.40
N TYR A 31 -1.98 3.28 14.56
CA TYR A 31 -0.80 2.60 15.14
C TYR A 31 -1.06 1.10 15.34
N GLU A 32 -2.17 0.77 15.97
CA GLU A 32 -2.57 -0.62 16.22
C GLU A 32 -2.91 -1.36 14.93
N ARG A 33 -3.58 -0.69 13.99
CA ARG A 33 -3.88 -1.26 12.66
C ARG A 33 -2.60 -1.55 11.88
N PHE A 34 -1.66 -0.61 11.89
CA PHE A 34 -0.36 -0.75 11.22
C PHE A 34 0.46 -1.86 11.87
N GLY A 35 0.44 -1.98 13.20
CA GLY A 35 1.13 -3.04 13.93
C GLY A 35 2.29 -2.56 14.80
N ILE A 36 2.33 -1.27 15.13
CA ILE A 36 3.33 -0.69 16.03
C ILE A 36 2.66 -0.15 17.30
N PRO A 37 3.37 -0.16 18.45
CA PRO A 37 2.86 0.46 19.67
C PRO A 37 2.51 1.94 19.46
N ARG A 38 1.49 2.40 20.16
CA ARG A 38 1.04 3.79 20.08
C ARG A 38 2.11 4.72 20.64
N HIS A 39 2.60 5.61 19.80
CA HIS A 39 3.46 6.73 20.21
C HIS A 39 2.98 8.00 19.51
N PRO A 40 2.49 9.03 20.22
CA PRO A 40 2.06 10.27 19.62
C PRO A 40 3.17 10.85 18.75
N SER A 41 2.99 10.84 17.43
CA SER A 41 4.01 11.28 16.48
C SER A 41 3.36 11.81 15.20
N PRO A 42 3.88 12.91 14.62
CA PRO A 42 3.39 13.42 13.35
C PRO A 42 3.65 12.46 12.17
N LEU A 43 4.51 11.44 12.36
CA LEU A 43 4.82 10.45 11.32
C LEU A 43 3.60 9.67 10.83
N ILE A 44 2.53 9.58 11.63
CA ILE A 44 1.29 8.93 11.19
C ILE A 44 0.58 9.71 10.07
N TYR A 45 0.71 11.05 10.07
CA TYR A 45 0.20 11.88 8.99
C TYR A 45 1.09 11.81 7.75
N VAL A 46 2.41 11.64 7.92
CA VAL A 46 3.32 11.38 6.80
C VAL A 46 2.96 10.05 6.12
N LYS A 47 2.66 9.01 6.90
CA LYS A 47 2.09 7.77 6.36
C LYS A 47 0.77 8.04 5.63
N ALA A 48 -0.14 8.81 6.22
CA ALA A 48 -1.41 9.14 5.58
C ALA A 48 -1.22 9.78 4.20
N ILE A 49 -0.33 10.77 4.09
CA ILE A 49 0.05 11.42 2.83
C ILE A 49 0.61 10.39 1.85
N ARG A 50 1.58 9.57 2.27
CA ARG A 50 2.20 8.54 1.44
C ARG A 50 1.16 7.61 0.81
N GLU A 51 0.33 6.99 1.63
CA GLU A 51 -0.71 6.04 1.17
C GLU A 51 -1.68 6.74 0.20
N SER A 52 -2.12 7.95 0.52
CA SER A 52 -2.99 8.72 -0.37
C SER A 52 -2.32 9.03 -1.71
N THR A 53 -1.05 9.45 -1.71
CA THR A 53 -0.35 9.77 -2.96
C THR A 53 -0.12 8.54 -3.84
N TYR A 54 0.18 7.38 -3.26
CA TYR A 54 0.30 6.13 -4.01
C TYR A 54 -1.04 5.70 -4.60
N GLY A 55 -2.13 5.82 -3.83
CA GLY A 55 -3.48 5.53 -4.31
C GLY A 55 -3.93 6.43 -5.46
N LEU A 56 -3.70 7.74 -5.32
CA LEU A 56 -3.98 8.72 -6.38
C LEU A 56 -3.16 8.45 -7.64
N ALA A 57 -1.86 8.16 -7.50
CA ALA A 57 -0.99 7.85 -8.63
C ALA A 57 -1.49 6.60 -9.38
N ALA A 58 -1.83 5.52 -8.68
CA ALA A 58 -2.35 4.30 -9.29
C ALA A 58 -3.66 4.54 -10.06
N ILE A 59 -4.60 5.28 -9.46
CA ILE A 59 -5.89 5.62 -10.11
C ILE A 59 -5.65 6.49 -11.34
N ALA A 60 -4.80 7.52 -11.23
CA ALA A 60 -4.51 8.43 -12.33
C ALA A 60 -3.84 7.71 -13.50
N LEU A 61 -2.84 6.87 -13.24
CA LEU A 61 -2.14 6.09 -14.28
C LEU A 61 -3.09 5.11 -14.97
N GLN A 62 -3.97 4.43 -14.21
CA GLN A 62 -5.00 3.58 -14.79
C GLN A 62 -5.99 4.37 -15.65
N TYR A 63 -6.43 5.54 -15.18
CA TYR A 63 -7.36 6.40 -15.91
C TYR A 63 -6.76 6.94 -17.21
N GLN A 64 -5.46 7.27 -17.20
CA GLN A 64 -4.70 7.70 -18.37
C GLN A 64 -4.33 6.56 -19.32
N GLY A 65 -4.52 5.29 -18.91
CA GLY A 65 -4.17 4.12 -19.71
C GLY A 65 -2.67 3.83 -19.78
N HIS A 66 -1.88 4.31 -18.82
CA HIS A 66 -0.44 4.06 -18.72
C HIS A 66 -0.15 2.76 -17.96
N ASP A 67 -0.37 1.62 -18.63
CA ASP A 67 -0.29 0.29 -18.02
C ASP A 67 1.10 -0.06 -17.47
N ASP A 68 2.17 0.30 -18.18
CA ASP A 68 3.55 0.01 -17.75
C ASP A 68 3.92 0.82 -16.51
N ALA A 69 3.63 2.12 -16.53
CA ALA A 69 3.89 3.00 -15.40
C ALA A 69 3.09 2.57 -14.17
N LEU A 70 1.82 2.18 -14.34
CA LEU A 70 1.00 1.62 -13.26
C LEU A 70 1.65 0.35 -12.69
N THR A 71 2.08 -0.58 -13.55
CA THR A 71 2.75 -1.82 -13.12
C THR A 71 4.00 -1.51 -12.31
N THR A 72 4.83 -0.57 -12.75
CA THR A 72 6.01 -0.11 -12.01
C THR A 72 5.64 0.49 -10.66
N VAL A 73 4.65 1.39 -10.60
CA VAL A 73 4.23 2.04 -9.36
C VAL A 73 3.70 1.01 -8.35
N VAL A 74 2.92 0.04 -8.79
CA VAL A 74 2.42 -1.03 -7.92
C VAL A 74 3.56 -1.89 -7.40
N ALA A 75 4.51 -2.28 -8.27
CA ALA A 75 5.69 -3.04 -7.88
C ALA A 75 6.52 -2.30 -6.83
N VAL A 76 6.83 -1.02 -7.06
CA VAL A 76 7.60 -0.19 -6.11
C VAL A 76 6.84 0.01 -4.80
N THR A 77 5.54 0.26 -4.86
CA THR A 77 4.70 0.43 -3.66
C THR A 77 4.64 -0.85 -2.83
N SER A 78 4.64 -2.03 -3.46
CA SER A 78 4.64 -3.31 -2.76
C SER A 78 5.86 -3.47 -1.82
N LEU A 79 7.01 -2.89 -2.18
CA LEU A 79 8.23 -2.94 -1.37
C LEU A 79 8.05 -2.22 -0.02
N ALA A 80 7.15 -1.24 0.06
CA ALA A 80 6.78 -0.63 1.33
C ALA A 80 6.14 -1.67 2.26
N GLY A 81 5.23 -2.52 1.76
CA GLY A 81 4.64 -3.61 2.54
C GLY A 81 5.69 -4.65 2.99
N LEU A 82 6.68 -4.95 2.15
CA LEU A 82 7.79 -5.82 2.54
C LEU A 82 8.59 -5.24 3.71
N ALA A 83 9.01 -3.98 3.58
CA ALA A 83 9.77 -3.26 4.60
C ALA A 83 8.97 -3.04 5.90
N ASP A 84 7.70 -2.64 5.78
CA ASP A 84 6.78 -2.44 6.90
C ASP A 84 6.63 -3.74 7.70
N GLY A 85 6.52 -4.89 7.03
CA GLY A 85 6.49 -6.20 7.71
C GLY A 85 7.74 -6.48 8.55
N PHE A 86 8.93 -6.16 8.05
CA PHE A 86 10.16 -6.29 8.86
C PHE A 86 10.19 -5.32 10.05
N LEU A 87 9.80 -4.06 9.84
CA LEU A 87 9.70 -3.06 10.91
C LEU A 87 8.75 -3.50 12.03
N ILE A 88 7.57 -4.01 11.67
CA ILE A 88 6.57 -4.51 12.62
C ILE A 88 7.07 -5.76 13.33
N ARG A 89 7.76 -6.65 12.61
CA ARG A 89 8.31 -7.85 13.22
C ARG A 89 9.36 -7.52 14.29
N ALA A 90 10.17 -6.49 14.06
CA ALA A 90 11.22 -6.02 14.97
C ALA A 90 10.69 -5.15 16.12
N HIS A 91 9.74 -4.26 15.85
CA HIS A 91 9.33 -3.20 16.78
C HIS A 91 7.86 -3.27 17.24
N GLY A 92 7.07 -4.22 16.75
CA GLY A 92 5.65 -4.32 17.02
C GLY A 92 5.29 -4.81 18.44
N GLY A 93 6.25 -5.36 19.20
CA GLY A 93 5.99 -5.89 20.54
C GLY A 93 4.87 -6.96 20.51
N PRO A 94 3.77 -6.78 21.26
CA PRO A 94 2.59 -7.67 21.19
C PRO A 94 1.94 -7.74 19.80
N LEU A 95 2.11 -6.72 18.95
CA LEU A 95 1.50 -6.61 17.63
C LEU A 95 2.37 -7.19 16.50
N LYS A 96 3.53 -7.80 16.80
CA LYS A 96 4.50 -8.30 15.80
C LYS A 96 3.92 -9.32 14.80
N SER A 97 2.79 -9.96 15.11
CA SER A 97 2.08 -10.86 14.18
C SER A 97 1.39 -10.12 13.04
N LYS A 98 1.12 -8.81 13.18
CA LYS A 98 0.57 -7.98 12.10
C LYS A 98 1.51 -7.90 10.89
N ALA A 99 2.80 -8.17 11.07
CA ALA A 99 3.78 -8.27 9.97
C ALA A 99 3.32 -9.20 8.85
N PHE A 100 2.62 -10.30 9.17
CA PHE A 100 2.12 -11.24 8.16
C PHE A 100 1.11 -10.60 7.20
N GLY A 101 0.29 -9.66 7.67
CA GLY A 101 -0.63 -8.92 6.80
C GLY A 101 0.09 -8.04 5.79
N HIS A 102 1.21 -7.42 6.19
CA HIS A 102 2.04 -6.59 5.32
C HIS A 102 2.81 -7.41 4.30
N TRP A 103 3.36 -8.56 4.70
CA TRP A 103 3.99 -9.49 3.75
C TRP A 103 2.97 -10.12 2.80
N ALA A 104 1.75 -10.43 3.25
CA ALA A 104 0.69 -10.87 2.36
C ALA A 104 0.35 -9.80 1.33
N PHE A 105 0.23 -8.53 1.75
CA PHE A 105 0.04 -7.40 0.83
C PHE A 105 1.18 -7.31 -0.19
N PHE A 106 2.44 -7.41 0.24
CA PHE A 106 3.60 -7.46 -0.64
C PHE A 106 3.49 -8.59 -1.67
N VAL A 107 3.30 -9.84 -1.23
CA VAL A 107 3.23 -11.00 -2.14
C VAL A 107 2.11 -10.85 -3.16
N ILE A 108 0.93 -10.42 -2.73
CA ILE A 108 -0.22 -10.23 -3.62
C ILE A 108 0.06 -9.13 -4.67
N THR A 109 0.54 -7.98 -4.22
CA THR A 109 0.71 -6.80 -5.12
C THR A 109 1.95 -6.93 -6.00
N ALA A 110 3.07 -7.41 -5.47
CA ALA A 110 4.27 -7.72 -6.24
C ALA A 110 4.01 -8.86 -7.24
N GLY A 111 3.31 -9.92 -6.82
CA GLY A 111 2.93 -11.02 -7.70
C GLY A 111 1.99 -10.57 -8.83
N TRP A 112 1.03 -9.69 -8.53
CA TRP A 112 0.17 -9.11 -9.56
C TRP A 112 0.94 -8.20 -10.52
N ALA A 113 1.87 -7.37 -10.03
CA ALA A 113 2.72 -6.55 -10.88
C ALA A 113 3.65 -7.39 -11.76
N TRP A 114 4.25 -8.45 -11.21
CA TRP A 114 5.05 -9.42 -11.97
C TRP A 114 4.23 -10.08 -13.07
N TRP A 115 3.01 -10.54 -12.73
CA TRP A 115 2.10 -11.13 -13.70
C TRP A 115 1.81 -10.15 -14.84
N ARG A 116 1.43 -8.89 -14.55
CA ARG A 116 1.22 -7.85 -15.57
C ARG A 116 2.45 -7.66 -16.46
N ALA A 117 3.63 -7.55 -15.86
CA ALA A 117 4.90 -7.37 -16.58
C ALA A 117 5.25 -8.55 -17.50
N SER A 118 4.71 -9.75 -17.24
CA SER A 118 4.93 -10.92 -18.10
C SER A 118 4.09 -10.90 -19.39
N PHE A 119 3.13 -9.99 -19.50
CA PHE A 119 2.24 -9.79 -20.67
C PHE A 119 2.31 -8.35 -21.21
N SER A 120 3.28 -7.55 -20.74
CA SER A 120 3.52 -6.17 -21.20
C SER A 120 4.49 -6.17 -22.38
#